data_AF-A0A841Z7X4-F1
#
_entry.id   AF-A0A841Z7X4-F1
#
_cell.length_a   1.000
_cell.length_b   1.000
_cell.length_c   1.000
_cell.angle_alpha   90.00
_cell.angle_beta   90.00
_cell.angle_gamma   90.00
#
_symmetry.space_group_name_H-M   'P 1'
#
loop_
_entity.id
_entity.type
_entity.pdbx_description
1 polymer ?
#
loop_
_entity_poly.entity_id
_entity_poly.type
_entity_poly.pdbx_seq_one_letter_code
_entity_poly.pdbx_strand_id
1 'polypeptide(L)'
;MQAQGYEIKYGKHLAFRAEKQKRFTRGKTLGEAYTEENIKARIAESCTLPMKKNKKINPTNQPLSVMVALDKNKKVLESKGYEQWAKIHNLKHGAKTLNLLQAYGIHSLEEWEEKKISHQEAMNTCTSEIKTIEKELAHTQLVLKQLTINENTKTIISKTPKNKRQTSEYKSATLLHQTASKVLKEAHITPSKQIKTELQHQVQILQKKQQQVYIEHQALKQTQKQYHIIEQNLIQLLKPTITKSFDKEQ
;
A
#
# COMPACT_ATOMS: atom_id res chain seq x y z
N MET A 1 5.37 -54.31 -4.24
CA MET A 1 6.22 -54.01 -5.42
C MET A 1 6.70 -55.28 -6.10
N GLN A 2 7.54 -56.13 -5.48
CA GLN A 2 7.91 -57.44 -6.08
C GLN A 2 6.68 -58.31 -6.38
N ALA A 3 5.72 -58.37 -5.44
CA ALA A 3 4.44 -59.06 -5.64
C ALA A 3 3.58 -58.51 -6.81
N GLN A 4 3.92 -57.34 -7.36
CA GLN A 4 3.25 -56.73 -8.52
C GLN A 4 4.09 -56.83 -9.81
N GLY A 5 5.10 -57.70 -9.85
CA GLY A 5 5.92 -57.94 -11.05
C GLY A 5 7.04 -56.92 -11.27
N TYR A 6 7.39 -56.12 -10.26
CA TYR A 6 8.51 -55.17 -10.37
C TYR A 6 9.81 -55.78 -9.87
N GLU A 7 10.86 -55.65 -10.67
CA GLU A 7 12.22 -55.91 -10.22
C GLU A 7 12.74 -54.73 -9.38
N ILE A 8 13.34 -55.05 -8.23
CA ILE A 8 13.85 -54.07 -7.29
C ILE A 8 15.36 -54.24 -7.17
N LYS A 9 16.09 -53.14 -7.32
CA LYS A 9 17.52 -53.06 -7.06
C LYS A 9 17.78 -52.23 -5.81
N TYR A 10 18.44 -52.84 -4.84
CA TYR A 10 18.91 -52.19 -3.62
C TYR A 10 20.31 -51.64 -3.85
N GLY A 11 20.52 -50.36 -3.51
CA GLY A 11 21.78 -49.63 -3.64
C GLY A 11 21.66 -48.32 -2.88
N LYS A 12 22.47 -47.30 -3.19
CA LYS A 12 22.36 -45.98 -2.50
C LYS A 12 20.95 -45.37 -2.55
N HIS A 13 20.19 -45.66 -3.60
CA HIS A 13 18.76 -45.35 -3.68
C HIS A 13 18.03 -46.55 -4.27
N LEU A 14 16.86 -46.86 -3.72
CA LEU A 14 16.00 -47.92 -4.22
C LEU A 14 15.64 -47.65 -5.69
N ALA A 15 15.75 -48.67 -6.55
CA ALA A 15 15.41 -48.54 -7.95
C ALA A 15 14.45 -49.65 -8.40
N PHE A 16 13.50 -49.29 -9.25
CA PHE A 16 12.42 -50.16 -9.69
C PHE A 16 12.48 -50.34 -11.21
N ARG A 17 12.06 -51.51 -11.70
CA ARG A 17 11.92 -51.78 -13.14
C ARG A 17 10.66 -52.61 -13.37
N ALA A 18 9.79 -52.13 -14.25
CA ALA A 18 8.67 -52.91 -14.75
C ALA A 18 9.14 -53.88 -15.84
N GLU A 19 8.41 -54.98 -16.06
CA GLU A 19 8.77 -56.03 -17.03
C GLU A 19 9.07 -55.51 -18.44
N LYS A 20 8.35 -54.47 -18.91
CA LYS A 20 8.53 -53.88 -20.24
C LYS A 20 9.54 -52.73 -20.29
N GLN A 21 10.20 -52.40 -19.19
CA GLN A 21 11.05 -51.23 -19.07
C GLN A 21 12.54 -51.59 -19.22
N LYS A 22 13.23 -50.97 -20.19
CA LYS A 22 14.65 -51.27 -20.47
C LYS A 22 15.63 -50.86 -19.35
N ARG A 23 15.31 -49.84 -18.56
CA ARG A 23 16.20 -49.26 -17.52
C ARG A 23 15.49 -49.11 -16.18
N PHE A 24 16.24 -49.24 -15.09
CA PHE A 24 15.75 -48.99 -13.74
C PHE A 24 15.48 -47.49 -13.51
N THR A 25 14.36 -47.18 -12.87
CA THR A 25 14.05 -45.84 -12.35
C THR A 25 14.45 -45.76 -10.88
N ARG A 26 15.29 -44.78 -10.54
CA ARG A 26 15.70 -44.55 -9.15
C ARG A 26 14.58 -43.80 -8.42
N GLY A 27 14.24 -44.23 -7.20
CA GLY A 27 13.22 -43.59 -6.37
C GLY A 27 13.45 -42.09 -6.17
N LYS A 28 14.72 -41.66 -6.06
CA LYS A 28 15.07 -40.23 -5.95
C LYS A 28 14.58 -39.36 -7.12
N THR A 29 14.42 -39.94 -8.31
CA THR A 29 13.97 -39.23 -9.51
C THR A 29 12.46 -39.06 -9.52
N LEU A 30 11.73 -39.93 -8.80
CA LEU A 30 10.28 -39.84 -8.63
C LEU A 30 9.88 -38.76 -7.60
N GLY A 31 10.84 -38.24 -6.83
CA GLY A 31 10.69 -37.14 -5.89
C GLY A 31 10.89 -37.55 -4.43
N GLU A 32 10.89 -36.56 -3.53
CA GLU A 32 11.10 -36.74 -2.09
C GLU A 32 10.14 -37.76 -1.46
N ALA A 33 8.92 -37.89 -2.00
CA ALA A 33 7.90 -38.82 -1.51
C ALA A 33 8.20 -40.31 -1.76
N TYR A 34 9.23 -40.62 -2.55
CA TYR A 34 9.63 -41.98 -2.97
C TYR A 34 11.07 -42.33 -2.54
N THR A 35 11.56 -41.69 -1.49
CA THR A 35 12.77 -42.15 -0.78
C THR A 35 12.50 -43.45 -0.04
N GLU A 36 13.53 -44.24 0.22
CA GLU A 36 13.39 -45.53 0.88
C GLU A 36 12.75 -45.40 2.28
N GLU A 37 13.17 -44.40 3.05
CA GLU A 37 12.60 -44.08 4.36
C GLU A 37 11.11 -43.76 4.27
N ASN A 38 10.69 -42.93 3.30
CA ASN A 38 9.29 -42.54 3.13
C ASN A 38 8.41 -43.68 2.60
N ILE A 39 8.97 -44.58 1.79
CA ILE A 39 8.25 -45.77 1.33
C ILE A 39 8.08 -46.76 2.49
N LYS A 40 9.12 -46.98 3.30
CA LYS A 40 9.02 -47.84 4.50
C LYS A 40 8.05 -47.27 5.52
N ALA A 41 8.14 -45.98 5.82
CA ALA A 41 7.20 -45.27 6.70
C ALA A 41 5.76 -45.40 6.18
N ARG A 42 5.51 -45.23 4.87
CA ARG A 42 4.17 -45.37 4.27
C ARG A 42 3.62 -46.79 4.32
N ILE A 43 4.47 -47.81 4.31
CA ILE A 43 4.05 -49.22 4.44
C ILE A 43 3.77 -49.57 5.90
N ALA A 44 4.55 -49.02 6.84
CA ALA A 44 4.41 -49.28 8.28
C ALA A 44 3.26 -48.48 8.92
N GLU A 45 3.13 -47.21 8.55
CA GLU A 45 2.08 -46.29 8.98
C GLU A 45 1.08 -46.18 7.82
N SER A 46 0.00 -46.95 7.87
CA SER A 46 -1.06 -46.96 6.87
C SER A 46 -1.89 -45.64 6.83
N CYS A 47 -1.27 -44.48 7.05
CA CYS A 47 -1.90 -43.16 6.95
C CYS A 47 -0.87 -42.03 6.70
N THR A 48 -1.03 -41.36 5.55
CA THR A 48 -0.73 -39.93 5.33
C THR A 48 0.64 -39.37 5.76
N LEU A 49 1.69 -39.63 4.98
CA LEU A 49 2.82 -38.69 4.94
C LEU A 49 2.36 -37.33 4.37
N PRO A 50 2.92 -36.21 4.85
CA PRO A 50 2.60 -34.89 4.33
C PRO A 50 3.12 -34.80 2.90
N MET A 51 2.26 -35.08 1.93
CA MET A 51 2.45 -34.56 0.59
C MET A 51 2.68 -33.07 0.78
N LYS A 52 3.83 -32.51 0.40
CA LYS A 52 4.02 -31.06 0.35
C LYS A 52 2.82 -30.56 -0.45
N LYS A 53 1.81 -30.02 0.25
CA LYS A 53 0.70 -29.34 -0.40
C LYS A 53 1.44 -28.31 -1.22
N ASN A 54 1.44 -28.45 -2.55
CA ASN A 54 1.97 -27.42 -3.44
C ASN A 54 1.47 -26.13 -2.84
N LYS A 55 2.38 -25.28 -2.31
CA LYS A 55 2.00 -24.13 -1.49
C LYS A 55 0.85 -23.51 -2.24
N LYS A 56 -0.37 -23.56 -1.69
CA LYS A 56 -1.54 -22.97 -2.36
C LYS A 56 -1.06 -21.56 -2.61
N ILE A 57 -0.83 -21.22 -3.89
CA ILE A 57 -0.34 -19.90 -4.26
C ILE A 57 -1.51 -19.04 -3.84
N ASN A 58 -1.41 -18.45 -2.65
CA ASN A 58 -2.48 -17.66 -2.11
C ASN A 58 -2.54 -16.45 -3.05
N PRO A 59 -3.52 -16.37 -3.96
CA PRO A 59 -3.49 -15.40 -5.05
C PRO A 59 -3.53 -13.96 -4.49
N THR A 60 -3.94 -13.84 -3.22
CA THR A 60 -4.14 -12.63 -2.43
C THR A 60 -2.89 -12.09 -1.73
N ASN A 61 -1.87 -12.91 -1.43
CA ASN A 61 -0.72 -12.46 -0.60
C ASN A 61 0.46 -11.89 -1.39
N GLN A 62 0.43 -11.93 -2.73
CA GLN A 62 1.48 -11.34 -3.54
C GLN A 62 0.99 -10.01 -4.10
N PRO A 63 1.74 -8.90 -3.93
CA PRO A 63 1.35 -7.61 -4.46
C PRO A 63 1.12 -7.69 -5.97
N LEU A 64 0.12 -6.96 -6.45
CA LEU A 64 -0.11 -6.79 -7.88
C LEU A 64 1.12 -6.10 -8.47
N SER A 65 1.62 -6.61 -9.59
CA SER A 65 2.76 -6.08 -10.33
C SER A 65 2.33 -5.73 -11.74
N VAL A 66 3.08 -4.82 -12.36
CA VAL A 66 2.88 -4.36 -13.73
C VAL A 66 3.29 -5.45 -14.71
N MET A 67 2.44 -5.71 -15.71
CA MET A 67 2.70 -6.63 -16.80
C MET A 67 3.81 -6.10 -17.72
N VAL A 68 4.68 -7.00 -18.18
CA VAL A 68 5.79 -6.67 -19.07
C VAL A 68 5.28 -6.54 -20.51
N ALA A 69 5.53 -5.41 -21.16
CA ALA A 69 5.28 -5.25 -22.59
C ALA A 69 6.24 -6.14 -23.39
N LEU A 70 5.73 -7.24 -23.96
CA LEU A 70 6.57 -8.22 -24.68
C LEU A 70 7.25 -7.60 -25.90
N ASP A 71 6.55 -6.73 -26.64
CA ASP A 71 7.04 -6.17 -27.90
C ASP A 71 8.06 -5.03 -27.70
N LYS A 72 8.00 -4.35 -26.55
CA LYS A 72 8.80 -3.15 -26.26
C LYS A 72 9.97 -3.39 -25.31
N ASN A 73 9.98 -4.52 -24.61
CA ASN A 73 11.02 -4.79 -23.62
C ASN A 73 12.25 -5.44 -24.26
N LYS A 74 13.38 -4.70 -24.27
CA LYS A 74 14.67 -5.18 -24.81
C LYS A 74 15.08 -6.55 -24.26
N LYS A 75 14.88 -6.79 -22.96
CA LYS A 75 15.23 -8.07 -22.33
C LYS A 75 14.41 -9.25 -22.85
N VAL A 76 13.17 -8.99 -23.26
CA VAL A 76 12.30 -10.00 -23.88
C VAL A 76 12.81 -10.35 -25.27
N LEU A 77 13.21 -9.34 -26.04
CA LEU A 77 13.76 -9.51 -27.39
C LEU A 77 15.12 -10.22 -27.39
N GLU A 78 15.97 -9.95 -26.39
CA GLU A 78 17.32 -10.50 -26.28
C GLU A 78 17.37 -11.92 -25.70
N SER A 79 16.40 -12.31 -24.84
CA SER A 79 16.44 -13.57 -24.11
C SER A 79 15.12 -14.34 -24.16
N LYS A 80 15.14 -15.49 -24.84
CA LYS A 80 14.01 -16.45 -24.86
C LYS A 80 13.60 -16.93 -23.47
N GLY A 81 14.56 -17.05 -22.54
CA GLY A 81 14.28 -17.43 -21.15
C GLY A 81 13.47 -16.35 -20.41
N TYR A 82 13.84 -15.09 -20.61
CA TYR A 82 13.12 -13.96 -20.04
C TYR A 82 11.75 -13.76 -20.69
N GLU A 83 11.63 -13.99 -22.01
CA GLU A 83 10.35 -13.99 -22.72
C GLU A 83 9.38 -15.01 -22.12
N GLN A 84 9.81 -16.26 -21.92
CA GLN A 84 8.95 -17.30 -21.35
C GLN A 84 8.54 -16.98 -19.92
N TRP A 85 9.47 -16.44 -19.12
CA TRP A 85 9.16 -15.96 -17.78
C TRP A 85 8.13 -14.80 -17.82
N ALA A 86 8.31 -13.82 -18.71
CA ALA A 86 7.44 -12.66 -18.87
C ALA A 86 6.02 -13.08 -19.29
N LYS A 87 5.86 -14.07 -20.18
CA LYS A 87 4.56 -14.64 -20.56
C LYS A 87 3.83 -15.25 -19.35
N ILE A 88 4.51 -16.08 -18.57
CA ILE A 88 3.94 -16.71 -17.36
C ILE A 88 3.61 -15.64 -16.30
N HIS A 89 4.49 -14.66 -16.12
CA HIS A 89 4.28 -13.53 -15.22
C HIS A 89 3.05 -12.72 -15.61
N ASN A 90 2.94 -12.35 -16.88
CA ASN A 90 1.82 -11.59 -17.42
C ASN A 90 0.50 -12.33 -17.29
N LEU A 91 0.47 -13.63 -17.58
CA LEU A 91 -0.73 -14.44 -17.41
C LEU A 91 -1.20 -14.46 -15.95
N LYS A 92 -0.27 -14.62 -14.99
CA LYS A 92 -0.59 -14.57 -13.56
C LYS A 92 -1.12 -13.21 -13.13
N HIS A 93 -0.48 -12.12 -13.55
CA HIS A 93 -0.88 -10.77 -13.16
C HIS A 93 -2.15 -10.29 -13.89
N GLY A 94 -2.39 -10.74 -15.12
CA GLY A 94 -3.64 -10.52 -15.84
C GLY A 94 -4.82 -11.16 -15.11
N ALA A 95 -4.71 -12.43 -14.75
CA ALA A 95 -5.74 -13.12 -13.96
C ALA A 95 -6.00 -12.45 -12.60
N LYS A 96 -4.93 -12.01 -11.90
CA LYS A 96 -5.08 -11.24 -10.66
C LYS A 96 -5.79 -9.90 -10.86
N THR A 97 -5.48 -9.19 -11.96
CA THR A 97 -6.12 -7.91 -12.30
C THR A 97 -7.62 -8.10 -12.53
N LEU A 98 -8.01 -9.12 -13.29
CA LEU A 98 -9.43 -9.44 -13.51
C LEU A 98 -10.14 -9.84 -12.21
N ASN A 99 -9.51 -10.66 -11.37
CA ASN A 99 -10.09 -11.02 -10.07
C ASN A 99 -10.27 -9.81 -9.14
N LEU A 100 -9.34 -8.84 -9.17
CA LEU A 100 -9.46 -7.61 -8.39
C LEU A 100 -10.59 -6.71 -8.91
N LEU A 101 -10.72 -6.56 -10.23
CA LEU A 101 -11.84 -5.82 -10.83
C LEU A 101 -13.18 -6.47 -10.46
N GLN A 102 -13.27 -7.80 -10.54
CA GLN A 102 -14.46 -8.53 -10.10
C GLN A 102 -14.74 -8.33 -8.60
N ALA A 103 -13.71 -8.33 -7.75
CA ALA A 103 -13.86 -8.04 -6.32
C ALA A 103 -14.32 -6.60 -6.04
N TYR A 104 -13.99 -5.65 -6.93
CA TYR A 104 -14.54 -4.29 -6.90
C TYR A 104 -15.94 -4.17 -7.51
N GLY A 105 -16.51 -5.26 -8.04
CA GLY A 105 -17.80 -5.28 -8.71
C GLY A 105 -17.78 -4.66 -10.11
N ILE A 106 -16.61 -4.57 -10.73
CA ILE A 106 -16.38 -3.89 -12.01
C ILE A 106 -16.37 -4.93 -13.12
N HIS A 107 -17.35 -4.84 -14.01
CA HIS A 107 -17.56 -5.72 -15.15
C HIS A 107 -17.40 -5.01 -16.49
N SER A 108 -17.43 -3.66 -16.50
CA SER A 108 -17.24 -2.83 -17.69
C SER A 108 -16.07 -1.85 -17.55
N LEU A 109 -15.52 -1.40 -18.69
CA LEU A 109 -14.55 -0.30 -18.72
C LEU A 109 -15.17 1.03 -18.29
N GLU A 110 -16.47 1.22 -18.54
CA GLU A 110 -17.20 2.42 -18.10
C GLU A 110 -17.27 2.50 -16.57
N GLU A 111 -17.66 1.39 -15.92
CA GLU A 111 -17.67 1.27 -14.45
C GLU A 111 -16.27 1.46 -13.84
N TRP A 112 -15.22 1.03 -14.55
CA TRP A 112 -13.84 1.29 -14.15
C TRP A 112 -13.48 2.78 -14.19
N GLU A 113 -13.86 3.48 -15.26
CA GLU A 113 -13.66 4.93 -15.38
C GLU A 113 -14.44 5.69 -14.30
N GLU A 114 -15.70 5.35 -14.07
CA GLU A 114 -16.50 5.94 -12.98
C GLU A 114 -15.85 5.73 -11.61
N LYS A 115 -15.33 4.53 -11.35
CA LYS A 115 -14.61 4.23 -10.11
C LYS A 115 -13.34 5.08 -9.95
N LYS A 116 -12.62 5.33 -11.05
CA LYS A 116 -11.45 6.22 -11.06
C LYS A 116 -11.84 7.67 -10.76
N ILE A 117 -12.90 8.17 -11.39
CA ILE A 117 -13.40 9.53 -11.16
C ILE A 117 -13.81 9.69 -9.69
N SER A 118 -14.63 8.79 -9.16
CA SER A 118 -15.04 8.80 -7.76
C SER A 118 -13.84 8.73 -6.80
N HIS A 119 -12.82 7.94 -7.11
CA HIS A 119 -11.60 7.88 -6.31
C HIS A 119 -10.80 9.19 -6.37
N GLN A 120 -10.72 9.83 -7.54
CA GLN A 120 -10.06 11.11 -7.70
C GLN A 120 -10.79 12.23 -6.96
N GLU A 121 -12.12 12.22 -6.97
CA GLU A 121 -12.95 13.13 -6.18
C GLU A 121 -12.69 12.96 -4.68
N ALA A 122 -12.71 11.73 -4.17
CA ALA A 122 -12.39 11.44 -2.76
C ALA A 122 -10.96 11.89 -2.37
N MET A 123 -10.01 11.76 -3.30
CA MET A 123 -8.66 12.26 -3.09
C MET A 123 -8.64 13.79 -3.02
N ASN A 124 -9.35 14.45 -3.93
CA ASN A 124 -9.46 15.91 -3.98
C ASN A 124 -10.13 16.46 -2.70
N THR A 125 -11.21 15.84 -2.22
CA THR A 125 -11.87 16.23 -0.96
C THR A 125 -10.96 16.04 0.24
N CYS A 126 -10.27 14.92 0.38
CA CYS A 126 -9.27 14.73 1.44
C CYS A 126 -8.19 15.81 1.40
N THR A 127 -7.68 16.16 0.22
CA THR A 127 -6.64 17.21 0.11
C THR A 127 -7.17 18.60 0.42
N SER A 128 -8.44 18.90 0.11
CA SER A 128 -9.05 20.19 0.45
C SER A 128 -9.30 20.29 1.94
N GLU A 129 -9.77 19.21 2.58
CA GLU A 129 -9.97 19.11 4.03
C GLU A 129 -8.66 19.25 4.81
N ILE A 130 -7.57 18.62 4.35
CA ILE A 130 -6.24 18.83 4.96
C ILE A 130 -5.87 20.31 4.91
N LYS A 131 -6.05 20.98 3.77
CA LYS A 131 -5.72 22.40 3.63
C LYS A 131 -6.59 23.30 4.51
N THR A 132 -7.87 22.99 4.69
CA THR A 132 -8.72 23.79 5.59
C THR A 132 -8.31 23.62 7.04
N ILE A 133 -8.08 22.37 7.47
CA ILE A 133 -7.61 22.06 8.83
C ILE A 133 -6.26 22.74 9.10
N GLU A 134 -5.32 22.69 8.16
CA GLU A 134 -4.01 23.35 8.31
C GLU A 134 -4.12 24.86 8.46
N LYS A 135 -5.02 25.51 7.70
CA LYS A 135 -5.27 26.95 7.83
C LYS A 135 -5.89 27.31 9.17
N GLU A 136 -6.88 26.55 9.62
CA GLU A 136 -7.53 26.75 10.93
C GLU A 136 -6.55 26.53 12.08
N LEU A 137 -5.72 25.50 11.98
CA LEU A 137 -4.70 25.17 12.96
C LEU A 137 -3.63 26.29 13.01
N ALA A 138 -3.17 26.78 11.87
CA ALA A 138 -2.22 27.90 11.81
C ALA A 138 -2.81 29.19 12.42
N HIS A 139 -4.08 29.50 12.11
CA HIS A 139 -4.76 30.66 12.65
C HIS A 139 -4.96 30.57 14.18
N THR A 140 -5.50 29.46 14.67
CA THR A 140 -5.73 29.24 16.12
C THR A 140 -4.42 29.25 16.91
N GLN A 141 -3.34 28.67 16.36
CA GLN A 141 -2.02 28.75 16.97
C GLN A 141 -1.44 30.16 17.00
N LEU A 142 -1.64 30.95 15.94
CA LEU A 142 -1.23 32.35 15.91
C LEU A 142 -1.93 33.13 17.02
N VAL A 143 -3.26 32.99 17.12
CA VAL A 143 -4.05 33.63 18.17
C VAL A 143 -3.57 33.22 19.57
N LEU A 144 -3.33 31.92 19.80
CA LEU A 144 -2.81 31.41 21.07
C LEU A 144 -1.44 32.02 21.44
N LYS A 145 -0.55 32.18 20.46
CA LYS A 145 0.74 32.87 20.64
C LYS A 145 0.52 34.32 21.06
N GLN A 146 -0.37 35.05 20.38
CA GLN A 146 -0.66 36.45 20.71
C GLN A 146 -1.34 36.61 22.08
N LEU A 147 -2.24 35.71 22.47
CA LEU A 147 -2.81 35.67 23.81
C LEU A 147 -1.73 35.49 24.88
N THR A 148 -0.79 34.57 24.65
CA THR A 148 0.31 34.31 25.57
C THR A 148 1.27 35.51 25.68
N ILE A 149 1.58 36.16 24.55
CA ILE A 149 2.38 37.40 24.54
C ILE A 149 1.65 38.51 25.30
N ASN A 150 0.35 38.68 25.08
CA ASN A 150 -0.46 39.69 25.76
C ASN A 150 -0.48 39.46 27.28
N GLU A 151 -0.73 38.23 27.73
CA GLU A 151 -0.69 37.86 29.15
C GLU A 151 0.69 38.14 29.77
N ASN A 152 1.76 37.67 29.14
CA ASN A 152 3.13 37.84 29.64
C ASN A 152 3.52 39.32 29.73
N THR A 153 3.30 40.09 28.65
CA THR A 153 3.62 41.52 28.61
C THR A 153 2.78 42.33 29.61
N LYS A 154 1.50 41.98 29.80
CA LYS A 154 0.63 42.60 30.82
C LYS A 154 1.19 42.37 32.23
N THR A 155 1.66 41.16 32.54
CA THR A 155 2.30 40.89 33.85
C THR A 155 3.59 41.69 34.04
N ILE A 156 4.45 41.79 33.03
CA ILE A 156 5.70 42.56 33.07
C ILE A 156 5.40 44.04 33.33
N ILE A 157 4.51 44.64 32.54
CA ILE A 157 4.11 46.05 32.65
C ILE A 157 3.51 46.34 34.04
N SER A 158 2.70 45.42 34.57
CA SER A 158 2.10 45.58 35.91
C SER A 158 3.11 45.51 37.06
N LYS A 159 4.15 44.69 36.94
CA LYS A 159 5.20 44.50 37.96
C LYS A 159 6.29 45.58 37.91
N THR A 160 6.47 46.26 36.77
CA THR A 160 7.49 47.30 36.63
C THR A 160 7.12 48.59 37.39
N PRO A 161 7.95 49.04 38.35
CA PRO A 161 7.71 50.28 39.10
C PRO A 161 7.89 51.50 38.19
N LYS A 162 7.23 52.62 38.53
CA LYS A 162 7.22 53.86 37.72
C LYS A 162 8.63 54.35 37.34
N ASN A 163 9.57 54.25 38.27
CA ASN A 163 10.95 54.71 38.09
C ASN A 163 11.75 53.89 37.05
N LYS A 164 11.29 52.69 36.68
CA LYS A 164 11.96 51.81 35.71
C LYS A 164 11.28 51.78 34.34
N ARG A 165 10.27 52.63 34.10
CA ARG A 165 9.50 52.65 32.84
C ARG A 165 10.25 53.26 31.64
N GLN A 166 11.40 53.89 31.87
CA GLN A 166 12.25 54.41 30.80
C GLN A 166 13.24 53.38 30.25
N THR A 167 13.36 52.21 30.89
CA THR A 167 14.22 51.11 30.44
C THR A 167 13.81 50.62 29.04
N SER A 168 14.79 50.15 28.28
CA SER A 168 14.57 49.53 26.96
C SER A 168 13.60 48.35 27.05
N GLU A 169 13.71 47.53 28.10
CA GLU A 169 12.87 46.37 28.37
C GLU A 169 11.37 46.71 28.54
N TYR A 170 11.06 47.79 29.27
CA TYR A 170 9.67 48.24 29.43
C TYR A 170 9.09 48.74 28.10
N LYS A 171 9.89 49.47 27.31
CA LYS A 171 9.49 49.98 25.99
C LYS A 171 9.23 48.83 25.02
N SER A 172 10.09 47.81 24.97
CA SER A 172 9.88 46.62 24.14
C SER A 172 8.66 45.81 24.58
N ALA A 173 8.45 45.63 25.89
CA ALA A 173 7.27 44.92 26.40
C ALA A 173 5.96 45.66 26.07
N THR A 174 5.97 47.00 26.14
CA THR A 174 4.81 47.83 25.77
C THR A 174 4.51 47.72 24.27
N LEU A 175 5.54 47.75 23.42
CA LEU A 175 5.37 47.57 21.98
C LEU A 175 4.77 46.19 21.65
N LEU A 176 5.32 45.12 22.23
CA LEU A 176 4.80 43.75 22.07
C LEU A 176 3.36 43.60 22.55
N HIS A 177 2.99 44.25 23.66
CA HIS A 177 1.62 44.26 24.15
C HIS A 177 0.67 44.96 23.17
N GLN A 178 1.09 46.09 22.61
CA GLN A 178 0.29 46.85 21.64
C GLN A 178 0.10 46.07 20.33
N THR A 179 1.16 45.45 19.81
CA THR A 179 1.07 44.64 18.60
C THR A 179 0.18 43.43 18.81
N ALA A 180 0.38 42.67 19.90
CA ALA A 180 -0.47 41.52 20.24
C ALA A 180 -1.94 41.92 20.42
N SER A 181 -2.20 43.06 21.07
CA SER A 181 -3.56 43.58 21.27
C SER A 181 -4.21 44.01 19.96
N LYS A 182 -3.46 44.54 18.98
CA LYS A 182 -3.99 44.86 17.64
C LYS A 182 -4.41 43.60 16.91
N VAL A 183 -3.56 42.58 16.87
CA VAL A 183 -3.87 41.30 16.20
C VAL A 183 -5.09 40.61 16.84
N LEU A 184 -5.21 40.65 18.16
CA LEU A 184 -6.37 40.06 18.85
C LEU A 184 -7.66 40.84 18.59
N LYS A 185 -7.59 42.17 18.43
CA LYS A 185 -8.74 42.99 18.03
C LYS A 185 -9.17 42.69 16.59
N GLU A 186 -8.21 42.53 15.68
CA GLU A 186 -8.47 42.12 14.29
C GLU A 186 -9.10 40.72 14.22
N ALA A 187 -8.71 39.82 15.13
CA ALA A 187 -9.34 38.49 15.28
C ALA A 187 -10.66 38.51 16.07
N HIS A 188 -11.15 39.68 16.52
CA HIS A 188 -12.33 39.84 17.37
C HIS A 188 -12.32 39.04 18.68
N ILE A 189 -11.13 38.82 19.26
CA ILE A 189 -10.95 38.01 20.47
C ILE A 189 -10.62 38.91 21.67
N THR A 190 -11.42 38.79 22.73
CA THR A 190 -11.15 39.44 24.01
C THR A 190 -10.20 38.57 24.85
N PRO A 191 -9.05 39.09 25.34
CA PRO A 191 -8.10 38.26 26.09
C PRO A 191 -8.71 37.74 27.40
N SER A 192 -8.91 36.41 27.50
CA SER A 192 -9.40 35.74 28.70
C SER A 192 -8.78 34.35 28.84
N LYS A 193 -8.57 33.91 30.10
CA LYS A 193 -8.07 32.56 30.41
C LYS A 193 -8.98 31.46 29.85
N GLN A 194 -10.30 31.67 29.88
CA GLN A 194 -11.29 30.73 29.35
C GLN A 194 -11.16 30.55 27.83
N ILE A 195 -10.95 31.65 27.09
CA ILE A 195 -10.78 31.59 25.63
C ILE A 195 -9.48 30.90 25.27
N LYS A 196 -8.41 31.13 26.05
CA LYS A 196 -7.14 30.42 25.86
C LYS A 196 -7.30 28.91 26.02
N THR A 197 -8.02 28.45 27.05
CA THR A 197 -8.28 27.02 27.25
C THR A 197 -9.15 26.42 26.15
N GLU A 198 -10.16 27.16 25.68
CA GLU A 198 -11.02 26.73 24.57
C GLU A 198 -10.22 26.57 23.27
N LEU A 199 -9.39 27.55 22.93
CA LEU A 199 -8.52 27.49 21.74
C LEU A 199 -7.50 26.35 21.84
N GLN A 200 -6.97 26.06 23.04
CA GLN A 200 -6.10 24.90 23.24
C GLN A 200 -6.84 23.58 22.99
N HIS A 201 -8.07 23.46 23.47
CA HIS A 201 -8.92 22.30 23.23
C HIS A 201 -9.27 22.17 21.74
N GLN A 202 -9.61 23.27 21.06
CA GLN A 202 -9.86 23.30 19.62
C GLN A 202 -8.64 22.84 18.82
N VAL A 203 -7.43 23.27 19.18
CA VAL A 203 -6.19 22.79 18.55
C VAL A 203 -6.03 21.28 18.72
N GLN A 204 -6.30 20.72 19.90
CA GLN A 204 -6.22 19.27 20.12
C GLN A 204 -7.24 18.51 19.24
N ILE A 205 -8.46 19.03 19.11
CA ILE A 205 -9.47 18.44 18.22
C ILE A 205 -9.02 18.50 16.76
N LEU A 206 -8.55 19.66 16.30
CA LEU A 206 -8.07 19.84 14.92
C LEU A 206 -6.89 18.94 14.60
N GLN A 207 -5.96 18.75 15.54
CA GLN A 207 -4.84 17.82 15.39
C GLN A 207 -5.30 16.37 15.26
N LYS A 208 -6.27 15.93 16.06
CA LYS A 208 -6.85 14.58 15.94
C LYS A 208 -7.53 14.38 14.58
N LYS A 209 -8.31 15.35 14.14
CA LYS A 209 -8.94 15.34 12.81
C LYS A 209 -7.90 15.30 11.69
N GLN A 210 -6.84 16.11 11.79
CA GLN A 210 -5.74 16.11 10.83
C GLN A 210 -5.10 14.73 10.69
N GLN A 211 -4.83 14.07 11.81
CA GLN A 211 -4.25 12.71 11.81
C GLN A 211 -5.18 11.70 11.13
N GLN A 212 -6.48 11.76 11.40
CA GLN A 212 -7.48 10.88 10.78
C GLN A 212 -7.52 11.08 9.27
N VAL A 213 -7.69 12.32 8.80
CA VAL A 213 -7.74 12.62 7.36
C VAL A 213 -6.41 12.27 6.68
N TYR A 214 -5.27 12.40 7.36
CA TYR A 214 -3.98 12.00 6.82
C TYR A 214 -3.87 10.48 6.61
N ILE A 215 -4.39 9.68 7.55
CA ILE A 215 -4.44 8.22 7.43
C ILE A 215 -5.33 7.82 6.24
N GLU A 216 -6.50 8.44 6.11
CA GLU A 216 -7.43 8.21 4.99
C GLU A 216 -6.78 8.58 3.64
N HIS A 217 -6.16 9.75 3.56
CA HIS A 217 -5.42 10.19 2.37
C HIS A 217 -4.25 9.24 2.04
N GLN A 218 -3.54 8.71 3.04
CA GLN A 218 -2.50 7.72 2.83
C GLN A 218 -3.06 6.40 2.28
N ALA A 219 -4.21 5.95 2.78
CA ALA A 219 -4.91 4.77 2.26
C ALA A 219 -5.36 4.99 0.81
N LEU A 220 -5.95 6.14 0.49
CA LEU A 220 -6.33 6.53 -0.87
C LEU A 220 -5.11 6.57 -1.81
N LYS A 221 -3.97 7.05 -1.33
CA LYS A 221 -2.72 7.03 -2.12
C LYS A 221 -2.22 5.61 -2.40
N GLN A 222 -2.45 4.66 -1.49
CA GLN A 222 -2.12 3.25 -1.73
C GLN A 222 -3.04 2.63 -2.77
N THR A 223 -4.35 2.90 -2.70
CA THR A 223 -5.31 2.42 -3.70
C THR A 223 -5.03 3.05 -5.07
N GLN A 224 -4.65 4.33 -5.13
CA GLN A 224 -4.27 5.00 -6.38
C GLN A 224 -3.08 4.30 -7.07
N LYS A 225 -2.07 3.86 -6.30
CA LYS A 225 -0.96 3.05 -6.84
C LYS A 225 -1.45 1.73 -7.41
N GLN A 226 -2.39 1.06 -6.72
CA GLN A 226 -2.98 -0.18 -7.24
C GLN A 226 -3.77 0.09 -8.53
N TYR A 227 -4.54 1.18 -8.59
CA TYR A 227 -5.30 1.56 -9.78
C TYR A 227 -4.39 1.82 -10.97
N HIS A 228 -3.25 2.48 -10.76
CA HIS A 228 -2.26 2.68 -11.82
C HIS A 228 -1.71 1.35 -12.37
N ILE A 229 -1.46 0.37 -11.50
CA ILE A 229 -0.99 -0.96 -11.93
C ILE A 229 -2.11 -1.69 -12.69
N ILE A 230 -3.36 -1.62 -12.21
CA ILE A 230 -4.53 -2.19 -12.89
C ILE A 230 -4.67 -1.58 -14.28
N GLU A 231 -4.58 -0.26 -14.41
CA GLU A 231 -4.68 0.45 -15.68
C GLU A 231 -3.58 0.04 -16.66
N GLN A 232 -2.33 -0.01 -16.21
CA GLN A 232 -1.22 -0.51 -17.04
C GLN A 232 -1.44 -1.96 -17.47
N ASN A 233 -1.94 -2.82 -16.58
CA ASN A 233 -2.24 -4.21 -16.89
C ASN A 233 -3.41 -4.34 -17.87
N LEU A 234 -4.48 -3.57 -17.69
CA LEU A 234 -5.61 -3.50 -18.63
C LEU A 234 -5.14 -3.08 -20.02
N ILE A 235 -4.27 -2.07 -20.11
CA ILE A 235 -3.66 -1.67 -21.39
C ILE A 235 -2.90 -2.84 -22.04
N GLN A 236 -2.15 -3.64 -21.26
CA GLN A 236 -1.45 -4.82 -21.78
C GLN A 236 -2.37 -6.00 -22.10
N LEU A 237 -3.52 -6.13 -21.45
CA LEU A 237 -4.51 -7.19 -21.74
C LEU A 237 -5.34 -6.86 -22.98
N LEU A 238 -5.67 -5.58 -23.18
CA LEU A 238 -6.46 -5.10 -24.31
C LEU A 238 -5.61 -4.95 -25.59
N LYS A 239 -4.29 -4.86 -25.47
CA LYS A 239 -3.33 -5.01 -26.57
C LYS A 239 -2.94 -6.50 -26.68
N PRO A 240 -3.29 -7.33 -27.68
CA PRO A 240 -4.07 -7.15 -28.91
C PRO A 240 -5.13 -8.27 -29.17
N THR A 241 -6.39 -7.90 -29.36
CA THR A 241 -7.36 -8.67 -30.17
C THR A 241 -7.34 -8.28 -31.66
N ILE A 242 -6.53 -7.27 -32.05
CA ILE A 242 -6.54 -6.71 -33.41
C ILE A 242 -5.53 -7.39 -34.36
N THR A 243 -4.54 -8.15 -33.87
CA THR A 243 -3.47 -8.72 -34.74
C THR A 243 -3.64 -10.19 -35.10
N LYS A 244 -4.79 -10.83 -34.84
CA LYS A 244 -5.03 -12.26 -35.16
C LYS A 244 -6.36 -12.58 -35.87
N SER A 245 -6.90 -11.63 -36.63
CA SER A 245 -8.00 -11.84 -37.58
C SER A 245 -7.66 -11.05 -38.85
N PHE A 246 -7.32 -11.57 -40.03
CA PHE A 246 -7.37 -12.89 -40.63
C PHE A 246 -6.14 -13.01 -41.57
N ASP A 247 -5.22 -13.92 -41.28
CA ASP A 247 -4.28 -14.50 -42.27
C ASP A 247 -4.61 -15.99 -42.36
N LYS A 248 -5.84 -16.29 -42.79
CA LYS A 248 -6.29 -17.61 -43.24
C LYS A 248 -7.44 -17.41 -44.21
N GLU A 249 -7.08 -17.16 -45.47
CA GLU A 249 -7.83 -17.54 -46.67
C GLU A 249 -6.88 -17.29 -47.86
N GLN A 250 -6.07 -18.31 -48.17
CA GLN A 250 -5.57 -18.60 -49.52
C GLN A 250 -6.31 -19.83 -50.01
#